data_AF-T0NHL2-F1
#
_entry.id   AF-T0NHL2-F1
#
_cell.length_a   1.000
_cell.length_b   1.000
_cell.length_c   1.000
_cell.angle_alpha   90.00
_cell.angle_beta   90.00
_cell.angle_gamma   90.00
#
_symmetry.space_group_name_H-M   'P 1'
#
loop_
_entity.id
_entity.type
_entity.pdbx_description
1 polymer ?
#
loop_
_entity_poly.entity_id
_entity_poly.type
_entity_poly.pdbx_seq_one_letter_code
_entity_poly.pdbx_strand_id
1 'polypeptide(L)' 'SVIGCTVVDTEDKELGQVFDVIQTGSNDVYWVKGKGKEEVLIPALKDIVVSVDVENSKIVIKPVHVWSE' A
#
# COMPACT_ATOMS: atom_id res chain seq x y z
N SER A 1 9.14 -5.10 9.43
CA SER A 1 9.34 -4.66 8.03
C SER A 1 7.99 -4.70 7.35
N VAL A 2 7.68 -3.78 6.43
CA VAL A 2 6.40 -3.79 5.68
C VAL A 2 6.49 -4.55 4.36
N ILE A 3 7.69 -4.85 3.87
CA ILE A 3 7.90 -5.67 2.67
C ILE A 3 7.24 -7.04 2.89
N GLY A 4 6.47 -7.49 1.89
CA GLY A 4 5.69 -8.72 1.93
C GLY A 4 4.29 -8.57 2.54
N CYS A 5 3.95 -7.43 3.15
CA CYS A 5 2.59 -7.21 3.65
C CYS A 5 1.60 -7.13 2.48
N THR A 6 0.47 -7.82 2.62
CA THR A 6 -0.67 -7.70 1.71
C THR A 6 -1.36 -6.37 1.92
N VAL A 7 -1.55 -5.62 0.83
CA VAL A 7 -2.26 -4.35 0.83
C VAL A 7 -3.68 -4.57 0.33
N VAL A 8 -4.64 -4.17 1.15
CA VAL A 8 -6.06 -4.11 0.81
C VAL A 8 -6.58 -2.70 1.01
N ASP A 9 -7.62 -2.30 0.29
CA ASP A 9 -8.34 -1.07 0.62
C ASP A 9 -9.50 -1.32 1.60
N THR A 10 -10.16 -0.24 2.04
CA THR A 10 -11.34 -0.31 2.93
C THR A 10 -12.60 -0.86 2.25
N GLU A 11 -12.55 -1.18 0.95
CA GLU A 11 -13.60 -1.86 0.19
C GLU A 11 -13.29 -3.36 0.02
N ASP A 12 -12.33 -3.88 0.80
CA ASP A 12 -11.85 -5.27 0.77
C ASP A 12 -11.21 -5.69 -0.57
N LYS A 13 -10.81 -4.72 -1.42
CA LYS A 13 -10.08 -5.02 -2.65
C LYS A 13 -8.60 -5.23 -2.33
N GLU A 14 -8.10 -6.43 -2.64
CA GLU A 14 -6.66 -6.72 -2.60
C GLU A 14 -5.93 -6.07 -3.78
N LEU A 15 -4.90 -5.30 -3.47
CA LEU A 15 -4.06 -4.60 -4.47
C LEU A 15 -2.75 -5.36 -4.74
N GLY A 16 -2.33 -6.21 -3.81
CA GLY A 16 -1.11 -7.01 -3.94
C GLY A 16 -0.27 -6.97 -2.67
N GLN A 17 1.04 -7.15 -2.82
CA GLN A 17 2.00 -7.13 -1.71
C GLN A 17 3.02 -6.02 -1.87
N VAL A 18 3.48 -5.45 -0.75
CA VAL A 18 4.60 -4.48 -0.75
C VAL A 18 5.86 -5.19 -1.24
N PHE A 19 6.30 -4.82 -2.43
CA PHE A 19 7.51 -5.32 -3.06
C PHE A 19 8.74 -4.56 -2.55
N ASP A 20 8.63 -3.24 -2.44
CA ASP A 20 9.70 -2.37 -1.97
C ASP A 20 9.15 -1.09 -1.33
N VAL A 21 10.00 -0.38 -0.59
CA VAL A 21 9.71 0.94 -0.02
C VAL A 21 10.66 1.95 -0.64
N ILE A 22 10.10 2.81 -1.49
CA ILE A 22 10.84 3.88 -2.16
C ILE A 22 10.90 5.07 -1.21
N GLN A 23 12.08 5.40 -0.73
CA GLN A 23 12.30 6.61 0.05
C GLN A 23 12.29 7.83 -0.87
N THR A 24 11.38 8.77 -0.62
CA THR A 24 11.42 10.09 -1.24
C THR A 24 11.86 11.13 -0.21
N GLY A 25 12.23 12.33 -0.65
CA GLY A 25 12.60 13.41 0.27
C GLY A 25 11.48 13.87 1.21
N SER A 26 10.22 13.49 0.95
CA SER A 26 9.05 13.90 1.74
C SER A 26 8.40 12.74 2.48
N ASN A 27 8.06 11.67 1.78
CA ASN A 27 7.39 10.49 2.36
C ASN A 27 7.87 9.20 1.70
N ASP A 28 7.82 8.10 2.43
CA ASP A 28 8.00 6.79 1.84
C ASP A 28 6.84 6.47 0.87
N VAL A 29 7.13 5.70 -0.17
CA VAL A 29 6.15 5.21 -1.13
C VAL A 29 6.24 3.70 -1.16
N TYR A 30 5.13 3.01 -0.87
CA TYR A 30 5.05 1.57 -1.01
C TYR A 30 4.87 1.22 -2.48
N TRP A 31 5.80 0.46 -3.03
CA TRP A 31 5.64 -0.16 -4.34
C TRP A 31 4.95 -1.50 -4.14
N VAL A 32 3.68 -1.56 -4.53
CA VAL A 32 2.85 -2.77 -4.39
C VAL A 32 2.72 -3.45 -5.75
N LYS A 33 2.90 -4.77 -5.77
CA LYS A 33 2.71 -5.60 -6.96
C LYS A 33 1.54 -6.53 -6.75
N GLY A 34 0.54 -6.41 -7.63
CA GLY A 34 -0.64 -7.24 -7.70
C GLY A 34 -0.42 -8.49 -8.53
N LYS A 35 -1.51 -9.13 -8.96
CA LYS A 35 -1.44 -10.29 -9.86
C LYS A 35 -1.05 -9.84 -11.27
N GLY A 36 -0.16 -10.59 -11.91
CA GLY A 36 0.26 -10.31 -13.29
C GLY A 36 1.19 -9.10 -13.40
N LYS A 37 0.79 -8.08 -14.17
CA LYS A 37 1.57 -6.85 -14.41
C LYS A 37 1.01 -5.62 -13.68
N GLU A 38 0.05 -5.82 -12.79
CA GLU A 38 -0.54 -4.73 -12.02
C GLU A 38 0.42 -4.26 -10.92
N GLU A 39 0.67 -2.96 -10.88
CA GLU A 39 1.45 -2.32 -9.84
C GLU A 39 0.82 -1.00 -9.43
N VAL A 40 0.99 -0.64 -8.16
CA VAL A 40 0.51 0.62 -7.60
C VAL A 40 1.55 1.20 -6.66
N LEU A 41 1.76 2.51 -6.77
CA LEU A 41 2.62 3.28 -5.87
C LEU A 41 1.73 3.99 -4.86
N ILE A 42 1.89 3.65 -3.59
CA ILE A 42 1.04 4.17 -2.52
C ILE A 42 1.89 5.07 -1.62
N PRO A 43 1.62 6.38 -1.56
CA PRO A 43 2.29 7.24 -0.59
C PRO A 43 1.96 6.79 0.83
N ALA A 44 2.98 6.62 1.67
CA ALA A 44 2.83 6.25 3.08
C ALA A 44 2.38 7.46 3.94
N LEU A 45 1.29 8.08 3.52
CA LEU A 45 0.65 9.22 4.18
C LEU A 45 -0.39 8.73 5.18
N LYS A 46 -0.50 9.38 6.34
CA LYS A 46 -1.53 9.07 7.35
C LYS A 46 -2.97 9.19 6.81
N ASP A 47 -3.18 10.00 5.77
CA ASP A 47 -4.49 10.14 5.15
C ASP A 47 -4.80 9.03 4.12
N ILE A 48 -3.79 8.29 3.65
CA ILE A 48 -3.95 7.19 2.69
C ILE A 48 -3.88 5.85 3.41
N VAL A 49 -2.92 5.67 4.31
CA VAL A 49 -2.70 4.42 5.05
C VAL A 49 -3.54 4.44 6.32
N VAL A 50 -4.58 3.62 6.34
CA VAL A 50 -5.56 3.53 7.44
C VAL A 50 -5.00 2.70 8.59
N SER A 51 -4.37 1.57 8.30
CA SER A 51 -3.73 0.73 9.32
C SER A 51 -2.57 -0.08 8.77
N VAL A 52 -1.57 -0.31 9.62
CA VAL A 52 -0.42 -1.19 9.33
C VAL A 52 -0.34 -2.23 10.44
N ASP A 53 -0.55 -3.48 10.08
CA ASP A 53 -0.46 -4.64 10.97
C ASP A 53 0.64 -5.57 10.46
N VAL A 54 1.86 -5.35 10.95
CA VAL A 54 3.04 -6.13 10.54
C VAL A 54 2.97 -7.56 11.06
N GLU A 55 2.34 -7.78 12.22
CA GLU A 55 2.21 -9.12 12.81
C GLU A 55 1.36 -10.02 11.91
N ASN A 56 0.26 -9.48 11.38
CA ASN A 56 -0.61 -10.18 10.42
C ASN A 56 -0.22 -9.95 8.95
N SER A 57 0.90 -9.27 8.69
CA SER A 57 1.38 -8.95 7.33
C SER A 57 0.31 -8.28 6.46
N LYS A 58 -0.44 -7.33 7.03
CA LYS A 58 -1.57 -6.66 6.38
C LYS A 58 -1.48 -5.15 6.50
N ILE A 59 -1.74 -4.45 5.40
CA ILE A 59 -1.87 -2.99 5.35
C ILE A 59 -3.24 -2.67 4.76
N VAL A 60 -3.95 -1.73 5.39
CA VAL A 60 -5.24 -1.23 4.91
C VAL A 60 -5.06 0.22 4.47
N ILE A 61 -5.53 0.54 3.28
CA ILE A 61 -5.49 1.90 2.71
C ILE A 61 -6.90 2.41 2.37
N LYS A 62 -7.05 3.71 2.13
CA LYS A 62 -8.22 4.23 1.42
C LYS A 62 -8.23 3.73 -0.02
N PRO A 63 -9.41 3.57 -0.65
CA PRO A 63 -9.50 3.15 -2.05
C PRO A 63 -8.67 4.08 -2.94
N VAL A 64 -7.98 3.50 -3.92
CA VAL A 64 -7.02 4.23 -4.76
C VAL A 64 -7.67 5.47 -5.42
N HIS A 65 -8.90 5.33 -5.88
CA HIS A 65 -9.68 6.39 -6.52
C HIS A 65 -9.98 7.61 -5.62
N VAL A 66 -9.76 7.53 -4.31
CA VAL A 66 -10.01 8.64 -3.37
C VAL A 66 -8.88 9.68 -3.36
N TRP A 67 -7.67 9.28 -3.73
CA TRP A 67 -6.46 10.12 -3.63
C TRP A 67 -5.60 10.14 -4.90
N SER A 68 -5.93 9.31 -5.89
CA SER A 68 -5.17 9.19 -7.14
C SER A 68 -5.69 10.09 -8.28
N GLU A 69 -6.46 11.14 -7.96
CA GLU A 69 -6.97 12.14 -8.92
C GLU A 69 -6.28 13.50 -8.76
#